data_AF-A0A851LRR3-F1
#
_entry.id   AF-A0A851LRR3-F1
#
_cell.length_a   1.000
_cell.length_b   1.000
_cell.length_c   1.000
_cell.angle_alpha   90.00
_cell.angle_beta   90.00
_cell.angle_gamma   90.00
#
_symmetry.space_group_name_H-M   'P 1'
#
loop_
_entity.id
_entity.type
_entity.pdbx_description
1 polymer ?
#
loop_
_entity_poly.entity_id
_entity_poly.type
_entity_poly.pdbx_seq_one_letter_code
_entity_poly.pdbx_strand_id
1 'polypeptide(L)'
;MRTLIVLALLAVLVTAGTCYVSVYSEQPLAFSDPFLNRRRANDFIQADTRLEAISQERIRERHKAPQERQREICEDYYPCELYAFRHGYAAAYRHYFGRRRTK
;
A
#
# COMPACT_ATOMS: atom_id res chain seq x y z
N MET A 1 10.25 22.61 -43.94
CA MET A 1 10.15 21.12 -43.81
C MET A 1 11.04 20.57 -42.70
N ARG A 2 12.36 20.78 -42.73
CA ARG A 2 13.28 20.26 -41.69
C ARG A 2 12.98 20.76 -40.27
N THR A 3 12.64 22.03 -40.11
CA THR A 3 12.29 22.62 -38.81
C THR A 3 11.01 22.02 -38.21
N LEU A 4 10.00 21.76 -39.05
CA LEU A 4 8.75 21.10 -38.65
C LEU A 4 8.99 19.65 -38.21
N ILE A 5 9.90 18.94 -38.90
CA ILE A 5 10.28 17.56 -38.54
C ILE A 5 10.99 17.54 -37.17
N VAL A 6 11.90 18.49 -36.92
CA VAL A 6 12.61 18.59 -35.63
C VAL A 6 11.63 18.91 -34.50
N LEU A 7 10.69 19.83 -34.71
CA LEU A 7 9.67 20.15 -33.70
C LEU A 7 8.73 18.98 -33.42
N ALA A 8 8.33 18.22 -34.45
CA ALA A 8 7.51 17.03 -34.28
C ALA A 8 8.23 15.94 -33.47
N LEU A 9 9.52 15.70 -33.73
CA LEU A 9 10.32 14.73 -32.98
C LEU A 9 10.47 15.15 -31.51
N LEU A 10 10.70 16.44 -31.24
CA LEU A 10 10.77 16.95 -29.87
C LEU A 10 9.43 16.80 -29.13
N ALA A 11 8.31 17.08 -29.80
CA ALA A 11 6.98 16.88 -29.22
C ALA A 11 6.73 15.41 -28.85
N VAL A 12 7.11 14.46 -29.71
CA VAL A 12 6.98 13.02 -29.44
C VAL A 12 7.86 12.57 -28.27
N LEU A 13 9.08 13.10 -28.15
CA LEU A 13 9.96 12.78 -27.02
C LEU A 13 9.42 13.31 -25.69
N VAL A 14 8.86 14.52 -25.70
CA VAL A 14 8.23 15.10 -24.50
C VAL A 14 7.01 14.28 -24.09
N THR A 15 6.12 13.92 -25.02
CA THR A 15 4.93 13.13 -24.69
C THR A 15 5.29 11.72 -24.21
N ALA A 16 6.28 11.07 -24.84
CA ALA A 16 6.77 9.77 -24.38
C ALA A 16 7.36 9.84 -22.96
N GLY A 17 8.14 10.90 -22.67
CA GLY A 17 8.71 11.13 -21.35
C GLY A 17 7.65 11.37 -20.28
N THR A 18 6.67 12.24 -20.56
CA THR A 18 5.59 12.53 -19.60
C THR A 18 4.65 11.35 -19.39
N CYS A 19 4.36 10.57 -20.43
CA CYS A 19 3.56 9.35 -20.32
C CYS A 19 4.29 8.24 -19.55
N TYR A 20 5.62 8.13 -19.68
CA TYR A 20 6.39 7.17 -18.90
C TYR A 20 6.43 7.56 -17.41
N VAL A 21 6.60 8.85 -17.12
CA VAL A 21 6.57 9.35 -15.74
C VAL A 21 5.18 9.18 -15.14
N SER A 22 4.10 9.42 -15.89
CA SER A 22 2.75 9.19 -15.39
C SER A 22 2.49 7.72 -15.12
N VAL A 23 2.86 6.79 -16.00
CA VAL A 23 2.71 5.34 -15.76
C VAL A 23 3.47 4.87 -14.49
N TYR A 24 4.57 5.54 -14.14
CA TYR A 24 5.32 5.24 -12.92
C TYR A 24 4.77 5.96 -11.68
N SER A 25 4.19 7.16 -11.82
CA SER A 25 3.56 7.92 -10.73
C SER A 25 2.13 7.48 -10.43
N GLU A 26 1.44 6.89 -11.41
CA GLU A 26 0.23 6.08 -11.25
C GLU A 26 0.66 4.79 -10.54
N GLN A 27 0.99 4.93 -9.26
CA GLN A 27 1.24 3.84 -8.35
C GLN A 27 0.08 2.84 -8.51
N PRO A 28 0.28 1.63 -9.07
CA PRO A 28 -0.81 0.68 -9.35
C PRO A 28 -1.38 0.06 -8.06
N LEU A 29 -0.99 0.57 -6.90
CA LEU A 29 -1.54 0.26 -5.59
C LEU A 29 -3.01 0.70 -5.45
N ALA A 30 -3.50 1.62 -6.29
CA ALA A 30 -4.86 2.16 -6.17
C ALA A 30 -5.99 1.28 -6.78
N PHE A 31 -5.69 0.31 -7.65
CA PHE A 31 -6.76 -0.45 -8.33
C PHE A 31 -7.18 -1.74 -7.61
N SER A 32 -6.40 -2.25 -6.66
CA SER A 32 -6.67 -3.58 -6.08
C SER A 32 -7.40 -3.54 -4.74
N ASP A 33 -7.38 -2.42 -4.01
CA ASP A 33 -8.15 -2.31 -2.76
C ASP A 33 -8.62 -0.86 -2.54
N PRO A 34 -9.93 -0.56 -2.65
CA PRO A 34 -10.45 0.78 -2.37
C PRO A 34 -10.34 1.14 -0.88
N PHE A 35 -9.93 0.19 -0.03
CA PHE A 35 -9.77 0.39 1.40
C PHE A 35 -8.31 0.54 1.79
N LEU A 36 -8.00 1.62 2.50
CA LEU A 36 -6.71 1.81 3.15
C LEU A 36 -6.60 0.87 4.35
N ASN A 37 -5.41 0.28 4.53
CA ASN A 37 -5.11 -0.43 5.77
C ASN A 37 -5.31 0.51 6.96
N ARG A 38 -5.82 -0.06 8.05
CA ARG A 38 -6.22 0.71 9.23
C ARG A 38 -5.12 1.61 9.80
N ARG A 39 -3.86 1.17 9.73
CA ARG A 39 -2.71 1.99 10.15
C ARG A 39 -2.50 3.21 9.27
N ARG A 40 -2.67 3.07 7.96
CA ARG A 40 -2.57 4.19 7.00
C ARG A 40 -3.79 5.11 7.09
N ALA A 41 -4.97 4.58 7.42
CA ALA A 41 -6.17 5.37 7.61
C ALA A 41 -6.07 6.35 8.79
N ASN A 42 -5.35 5.98 9.86
CA ASN A 42 -5.15 6.86 11.02
C ASN A 42 -4.38 8.15 10.69
N ASP A 43 -3.61 8.17 9.61
CA ASP A 43 -2.87 9.36 9.19
C ASP A 43 -3.79 10.50 8.72
N PHE A 44 -5.04 10.18 8.37
CA PHE A 44 -6.04 11.14 7.88
C PHE A 44 -6.97 11.68 8.98
N ILE A 45 -6.79 11.28 10.25
CA ILE A 45 -7.64 11.77 11.34
C ILE A 45 -7.32 13.24 11.66
N GLN A 46 -8.37 14.06 11.72
CA GLN A 46 -8.29 15.50 11.97
C GLN A 46 -7.61 15.82 13.32
N ALA A 47 -6.88 16.94 13.37
CA ALA A 47 -6.08 17.32 14.53
C ALA A 47 -6.91 17.50 15.81
N ASP A 48 -8.14 18.01 15.69
CA ASP A 48 -9.00 18.35 16.83
C ASP A 48 -9.49 17.11 17.60
N THR A 49 -9.71 15.98 16.91
CA THR A 49 -10.10 14.70 17.53
C THR A 49 -8.91 13.77 17.77
N ARG A 50 -7.69 14.22 17.45
CA ARG A 50 -6.49 13.37 17.42
C ARG A 50 -6.14 12.81 18.79
N LEU A 51 -6.29 13.56 19.87
CA LEU A 51 -5.92 13.10 21.21
C LEU A 51 -6.82 11.94 21.70
N GLU A 52 -8.13 12.07 21.45
CA GLU A 52 -9.13 11.03 21.75
C GLU A 52 -8.97 9.82 20.82
N ALA A 53 -8.74 10.05 19.53
CA ALA A 53 -8.47 8.98 18.58
C ALA A 53 -7.21 8.18 18.95
N ILE A 54 -6.13 8.85 19.38
CA ILE A 54 -4.90 8.19 19.85
C ILE A 54 -5.15 7.36 21.11
N SER A 55 -5.99 7.85 22.04
CA SER A 55 -6.28 7.12 23.28
C SER A 55 -7.13 5.87 23.00
N GLN A 56 -8.16 5.99 22.16
CA GLN A 56 -9.00 4.88 21.71
C GLN A 56 -8.20 3.85 20.91
N GLU A 57 -7.34 4.29 19.99
CA GLU A 57 -6.48 3.40 19.22
C GLU A 57 -5.52 2.63 20.14
N ARG A 58 -4.90 3.29 21.14
CA ARG A 58 -4.04 2.60 22.12
C ARG A 58 -4.79 1.52 22.90
N ILE A 59 -6.04 1.77 23.28
CA ILE A 59 -6.87 0.76 23.96
C ILE A 59 -7.15 -0.40 22.99
N ARG A 60 -7.56 -0.09 21.75
CA ARG A 60 -7.85 -1.11 20.74
C ARG A 60 -6.61 -1.94 20.38
N GLU A 61 -5.43 -1.34 20.27
CA GLU A 61 -4.16 -2.05 20.06
C GLU A 61 -3.82 -3.04 21.18
N ARG A 62 -4.17 -2.71 22.43
CA ARG A 62 -3.99 -3.61 23.58
C ARG A 62 -4.95 -4.80 23.55
N HIS A 63 -6.18 -4.58 23.10
CA HIS A 63 -7.22 -5.62 23.01
C HIS A 63 -7.26 -6.32 21.64
N LYS A 64 -6.33 -6.00 20.73
CA LYS A 64 -6.30 -6.52 19.37
C LYS A 64 -6.12 -8.04 19.38
N ALA A 65 -6.97 -8.74 18.63
CA ALA A 65 -6.88 -10.19 18.51
C ALA A 65 -5.56 -10.60 17.81
N PRO A 66 -4.95 -11.73 18.19
CA PRO A 66 -3.74 -12.21 17.52
C PRO A 66 -3.90 -12.38 16.01
N GLN A 67 -5.10 -12.79 15.56
CA GLN A 67 -5.42 -12.96 14.13
C GLN A 67 -5.48 -11.61 13.40
N GLU A 68 -6.06 -10.58 14.01
CA GLU A 68 -6.09 -9.22 13.47
C GLU A 68 -4.66 -8.67 13.33
N ARG A 69 -3.81 -8.90 14.34
CA ARG A 69 -2.40 -8.51 14.28
C ARG A 69 -1.64 -9.25 13.17
N GLN A 70 -1.86 -10.55 12.98
CA GLN A 70 -1.25 -11.32 11.89
C GLN A 70 -1.67 -10.81 10.51
N ARG A 71 -2.95 -10.46 10.36
CA ARG A 71 -3.49 -9.86 9.15
C ARG A 71 -2.80 -8.52 8.85
N GLU A 72 -2.74 -7.61 9.82
CA GLU A 72 -2.08 -6.32 9.63
C GLU A 72 -0.60 -6.46 9.23
N ILE A 73 0.14 -7.40 9.84
CA ILE A 73 1.54 -7.66 9.47
C ILE A 73 1.65 -8.14 8.01
N CYS A 74 0.67 -8.92 7.55
CA CYS A 74 0.64 -9.42 6.18
C CYS A 74 0.26 -8.32 5.18
N GLU A 75 -0.69 -7.46 5.53
CA GLU A 75 -1.07 -6.25 4.77
C GLU A 75 0.09 -5.24 4.68
N ASP A 76 0.96 -5.16 5.68
CA ASP A 76 2.16 -4.32 5.65
C ASP A 76 3.28 -4.88 4.75
N TYR A 77 3.21 -6.15 4.34
CA TYR A 77 4.23 -6.82 3.51
C TYR A 77 3.62 -7.32 2.19
N TYR A 78 3.81 -6.54 1.13
CA TYR A 78 3.20 -6.76 -0.20
C TYR A 78 3.23 -8.22 -0.72
N PRO A 79 4.33 -8.99 -0.60
CA PRO A 79 4.33 -10.40 -1.01
C PRO A 79 3.36 -11.28 -0.19
N CYS A 80 3.20 -10.99 1.10
CA CYS A 80 2.22 -11.69 1.95
C CYS A 80 0.80 -11.29 1.59
N GLU A 81 0.52 -10.01 1.43
CA GLU A 81 -0.78 -9.49 0.98
C GLU A 81 -1.23 -10.14 -0.34
N LEU A 82 -0.35 -10.15 -1.36
CA LEU A 82 -0.63 -10.76 -2.65
C LEU A 82 -0.96 -12.27 -2.54
N TYR A 83 -0.25 -12.98 -1.66
CA TYR A 83 -0.51 -14.40 -1.40
C TYR A 83 -1.80 -14.62 -0.60
N ALA A 84 -2.11 -13.70 0.33
CA ALA A 84 -3.33 -13.74 1.14
C ALA A 84 -4.59 -13.60 0.30
N PHE A 85 -4.56 -12.84 -0.81
CA PHE A 85 -5.69 -12.77 -1.75
C PHE A 85 -6.12 -14.14 -2.30
N ARG A 86 -5.19 -15.10 -2.41
CA ARG A 86 -5.50 -16.45 -2.95
C ARG A 86 -5.66 -17.51 -1.86
N HIS A 87 -4.90 -17.41 -0.78
CA HIS A 87 -4.78 -18.47 0.23
C HIS A 87 -5.30 -18.05 1.62
N GLY A 88 -5.70 -16.80 1.79
CA GLY A 88 -6.11 -16.21 3.06
C GLY A 88 -4.94 -15.78 3.95
N TYR A 89 -5.21 -14.82 4.82
CA TYR A 89 -4.21 -14.21 5.71
C TYR A 89 -3.52 -15.20 6.65
N ALA A 90 -4.25 -16.19 7.19
CA ALA A 90 -3.67 -17.17 8.11
C ALA A 90 -2.65 -18.10 7.43
N ALA A 91 -2.86 -18.45 6.17
CA ALA A 91 -1.92 -19.26 5.39
C ALA A 91 -0.73 -18.40 4.92
N ALA A 92 -1.01 -17.19 4.42
CA ALA A 92 0.01 -16.23 4.00
C ALA A 92 0.97 -15.87 5.13
N TYR A 93 0.43 -15.55 6.31
CA TYR A 93 1.24 -15.22 7.48
C TYR A 93 2.18 -16.37 7.85
N ARG A 94 1.68 -17.62 7.83
CA ARG A 94 2.51 -18.80 8.10
C ARG A 94 3.57 -19.03 7.01
N HIS A 95 3.25 -18.77 5.75
CA HIS A 95 4.17 -18.94 4.63
C HIS A 95 5.38 -18.00 4.75
N TYR A 96 5.16 -16.72 5.05
CA TYR A 96 6.22 -15.70 5.10
C TYR A 96 6.85 -15.52 6.49
N PHE A 97 6.05 -15.59 7.56
CA PHE A 97 6.49 -15.29 8.93
C PHE A 97 6.53 -16.52 9.85
N GLY A 98 6.00 -17.66 9.42
CA GLY A 98 5.96 -18.89 10.22
C GLY A 98 7.32 -19.59 10.38
N ARG A 99 8.35 -19.19 9.62
CA ARG A 99 9.66 -19.87 9.58
C ARG A 99 10.66 -19.47 10.68
N ARG A 100 10.26 -18.72 11.71
CA ARG A 100 11.13 -18.43 12.87
C ARG A 100 10.45 -18.69 14.20
N ARG A 101 10.47 -19.96 14.61
CA ARG A 101 10.53 -20.41 16.01
C ARG A 101 11.34 -21.70 16.11
N THR A 102 12.57 -21.72 15.60
CA THR A 102 13.60 -22.59 16.19
C THR A 102 14.20 -21.79 17.35
N LYS A 103 13.92 -22.30 18.54
CA LYS A 103 14.37 -21.78 19.83
C LYS A 103 15.87 -22.01 19.98
#